data_AF-A0A1J8PYH8-F1
#
_entry.id   AF-A0A1J8PYH8-F1
#
_cell.length_a   1.000
_cell.length_b   1.000
_cell.length_c   1.000
_cell.angle_alpha   90.00
_cell.angle_beta   90.00
_cell.angle_gamma   90.00
#
_symmetry.space_group_name_H-M   'P 1'
#
loop_
_entity.id
_entity.type
_entity.pdbx_description
1 polymer ?
#
loop_
_entity_poly.entity_id
_entity_poly.type
_entity_poly.pdbx_seq_one_letter_code
_entity_poly.pdbx_strand_id
1 'polypeptide(L)'
;MAEQLKETVNNLRWNNYTSVAVFTLMSYDYLLLLEKEVKYVWKRQWSVMSSLYLVVRYLGLFLAVIGGCWGEFSLIVFQPWNLSSSCHGLIVFIYWGYSAYFCFAEGKLFIAELITHADLSSAVILIWRLYAISDRSKRLLYVILGVFFPIVALSIGTDIYLYSRPSAFSVYEVVTPTAKYCTLSFNMGPMPAIYTSIPIICYDIFLVVLASATLVKHLKERRDIKIRPNTYVLLIVRYHIIYFVLNVTNQVLLTILWANVPMPTKRLSELFNDTAPFILAPRLIISIWDTHAHDKCVHVSTTFADCVCWTLPPISDSEEQELSQIS
;
A
#
# COMPACT_ATOMS: atom_id res chain seq x y z
N MET A 1 38.26 16.79 2.50
CA MET A 1 38.27 15.79 1.40
C MET A 1 38.23 14.36 1.92
N ALA A 2 39.13 13.92 2.81
CA ALA A 2 39.13 12.53 3.32
C ALA A 2 37.84 12.15 4.08
N GLU A 3 37.31 13.04 4.92
CA GLU A 3 36.05 12.77 5.66
C GLU A 3 34.84 12.64 4.72
N GLN A 4 34.72 13.53 3.74
CA GLN A 4 33.66 13.47 2.72
C GLN A 4 33.70 12.17 1.92
N LEU A 5 34.89 11.69 1.57
CA LEU A 5 35.06 10.41 0.89
C LEU A 5 34.61 9.24 1.78
N LYS A 6 34.98 9.25 3.07
CA LYS A 6 34.58 8.22 4.04
C LYS A 6 33.06 8.18 4.22
N GLU A 7 32.41 9.33 4.33
CA GLU A 7 30.96 9.44 4.42
C GLU A 7 30.28 8.88 3.15
N THR A 8 30.81 9.24 1.98
CA THR A 8 30.31 8.77 0.69
C THR A 8 30.38 7.24 0.56
N VAL A 9 31.52 6.64 0.92
CA VAL A 9 31.70 5.17 0.90
C VAL A 9 30.77 4.48 1.89
N ASN A 10 30.57 5.06 3.08
CA ASN A 10 29.63 4.53 4.05
C ASN A 10 28.18 4.59 3.53
N ASN A 11 27.78 5.70 2.90
CA ASN A 11 26.46 5.86 2.32
C ASN A 11 26.18 4.85 1.21
N LEU A 12 27.20 4.56 0.40
CA LEU A 12 27.13 3.54 -0.65
C LEU A 12 26.95 2.13 -0.05
N ARG A 13 27.74 1.79 0.98
CA ARG A 13 27.65 0.50 1.66
C ARG A 13 26.26 0.27 2.27
N TRP A 14 25.70 1.29 2.93
CA TRP A 14 24.34 1.19 3.47
C TRP A 14 23.30 1.03 2.37
N ASN A 15 23.43 1.75 1.27
CA ASN A 15 22.53 1.61 0.12
C ASN A 15 22.51 0.18 -0.43
N ASN A 16 23.68 -0.44 -0.55
CA ASN A 16 23.81 -1.82 -1.03
C ASN A 16 23.16 -2.81 -0.06
N TYR A 17 23.48 -2.72 1.24
CA TYR A 17 22.87 -3.60 2.24
C TYR A 17 21.35 -3.45 2.32
N THR A 18 20.84 -2.22 2.24
CA THR A 18 19.41 -1.96 2.19
C THR A 18 18.79 -2.57 0.93
N SER A 19 19.42 -2.39 -0.24
CA SER A 19 18.90 -2.92 -1.53
C SER A 19 18.81 -4.45 -1.52
N VAL A 20 19.86 -5.14 -1.05
CA VAL A 20 19.86 -6.60 -0.89
C VAL A 20 18.76 -7.04 0.08
N ALA A 21 18.58 -6.31 1.19
CA ALA A 21 17.54 -6.61 2.17
C ALA A 21 16.13 -6.45 1.59
N VAL A 22 15.85 -5.34 0.89
CA VAL A 22 14.58 -5.10 0.16
C VAL A 22 14.32 -6.25 -0.80
N PHE A 23 15.28 -6.55 -1.67
CA PHE A 23 15.14 -7.58 -2.70
C PHE A 23 14.89 -8.96 -2.09
N THR A 24 15.64 -9.32 -1.05
CA THR A 24 15.48 -10.61 -0.36
C THR A 24 14.12 -10.71 0.29
N LEU A 25 13.67 -9.67 0.99
CA LEU A 25 12.39 -9.65 1.69
C LEU A 25 11.22 -9.74 0.72
N MET A 26 11.26 -8.99 -0.39
CA MET A 26 10.22 -9.02 -1.41
C MET A 26 10.20 -10.33 -2.19
N SER A 27 11.36 -10.88 -2.53
CA SER A 27 11.44 -12.19 -3.19
C SER A 27 10.91 -13.30 -2.29
N TYR A 28 11.28 -13.29 -1.02
CA TYR A 28 10.78 -14.24 -0.02
C TYR A 28 9.26 -14.16 0.13
N ASP A 29 8.72 -12.96 0.27
CA ASP A 29 7.28 -12.75 0.35
C ASP A 29 6.55 -13.24 -0.90
N TYR A 30 7.14 -12.97 -2.07
CA TYR A 30 6.59 -13.38 -3.34
C TYR A 30 6.49 -14.91 -3.44
N LEU A 31 7.56 -15.63 -3.10
CA LEU A 31 7.60 -17.09 -3.08
C LEU A 31 6.59 -17.69 -2.08
N LEU A 32 6.44 -17.10 -0.90
CA LEU A 32 5.48 -17.56 0.11
C LEU A 32 4.03 -17.44 -0.36
N LEU A 33 3.69 -16.38 -1.08
CA LEU A 33 2.33 -16.13 -1.52
C LEU A 33 2.01 -16.84 -2.84
N LEU A 34 3.02 -17.22 -3.63
CA LEU A 34 2.84 -17.79 -4.97
C LEU A 34 1.89 -18.99 -4.99
N GLU A 35 1.99 -19.92 -4.04
CA GLU A 35 1.08 -21.09 -3.98
C GLU A 35 -0.38 -20.66 -3.82
N LYS A 36 -0.64 -19.72 -2.90
CA LYS A 36 -1.98 -19.17 -2.66
C LYS A 36 -2.48 -18.38 -3.86
N GLU A 37 -1.60 -17.67 -4.56
CA GLU A 37 -1.96 -16.99 -5.81
C GLU A 37 -2.37 -17.96 -6.89
N VAL A 38 -1.59 -19.02 -7.12
CA VAL A 38 -1.93 -20.03 -8.13
C VAL A 38 -3.30 -20.61 -7.84
N LYS A 39 -3.59 -20.86 -6.56
CA LYS A 39 -4.90 -21.38 -6.12
C LYS A 39 -6.05 -20.37 -6.31
N TYR A 40 -5.89 -19.13 -5.87
CA TYR A 40 -7.01 -18.18 -5.75
C TYR A 40 -7.16 -17.22 -6.93
N VAL A 41 -6.07 -16.91 -7.63
CA VAL A 41 -6.03 -15.94 -8.74
C VAL A 41 -5.94 -16.66 -10.07
N TRP A 42 -4.94 -17.52 -10.26
CA TRP A 42 -4.64 -18.09 -11.57
C TRP A 42 -5.62 -19.18 -12.01
N LYS A 43 -6.13 -19.98 -11.07
CA LYS A 43 -7.14 -21.02 -11.37
C LYS A 43 -8.56 -20.47 -11.49
N ARG A 44 -8.81 -19.22 -11.11
CA ARG A 44 -10.13 -18.59 -11.14
C ARG A 44 -10.35 -17.87 -12.47
N GLN A 45 -11.61 -17.67 -12.85
CA GLN A 45 -11.94 -16.78 -13.97
C GLN A 45 -11.41 -15.37 -13.68
N TRP A 46 -10.75 -14.76 -14.67
CA TRP A 46 -10.14 -13.44 -14.55
C TRP A 46 -11.21 -12.38 -14.29
N SER A 47 -11.24 -11.88 -13.06
CA SER A 47 -12.03 -10.69 -12.70
C SER A 47 -11.17 -9.44 -12.81
N VAL A 48 -11.81 -8.27 -12.90
CA VAL A 48 -11.12 -6.97 -12.83
C VAL A 48 -10.24 -6.87 -11.58
N MET A 49 -10.71 -7.40 -10.45
CA MET A 49 -9.93 -7.47 -9.21
C MET A 49 -8.70 -8.36 -9.30
N SER A 50 -8.80 -9.48 -10.01
CA SER A 50 -7.65 -10.36 -10.25
C SER A 50 -6.61 -9.63 -11.09
N SER A 51 -7.05 -8.95 -12.16
CA SER A 51 -6.17 -8.13 -13.00
C SER A 51 -5.51 -6.98 -12.22
N LEU A 52 -6.28 -6.23 -11.43
CA LEU A 52 -5.75 -5.12 -10.62
C LEU A 52 -4.76 -5.61 -9.56
N TYR A 53 -5.07 -6.74 -8.92
CA TYR A 53 -4.17 -7.40 -7.98
C TYR A 53 -2.84 -7.79 -8.64
N LEU A 54 -2.89 -8.41 -9.82
CA LEU A 54 -1.70 -8.77 -10.58
C LEU A 54 -0.93 -7.51 -11.00
N VAL A 55 -1.58 -6.48 -11.52
CA VAL A 55 -0.90 -5.23 -11.90
C VAL A 55 -0.17 -4.63 -10.70
N VAL A 56 -0.84 -4.43 -9.56
CA VAL A 56 -0.21 -3.86 -8.36
C VAL A 56 0.96 -4.76 -7.92
N ARG A 57 0.75 -6.07 -7.83
CA ARG A 57 1.81 -6.96 -7.34
C ARG A 57 3.03 -7.02 -8.26
N TYR A 58 2.83 -7.26 -9.55
CA TYR A 58 3.92 -7.45 -10.50
C TYR A 58 4.59 -6.13 -10.87
N LEU A 59 3.82 -5.03 -10.94
CA LEU A 59 4.40 -3.69 -11.09
C LEU A 59 5.26 -3.34 -9.89
N GLY A 60 4.80 -3.65 -8.67
CA GLY A 60 5.57 -3.42 -7.47
C GLY A 60 6.86 -4.24 -7.40
N LEU A 61 6.79 -5.53 -7.77
CA LEU A 61 7.98 -6.36 -7.92
C LEU A 61 8.93 -5.80 -8.98
N PHE A 62 8.41 -5.39 -10.14
CA PHE A 62 9.21 -4.81 -11.22
C PHE A 62 9.93 -3.54 -10.77
N LEU A 63 9.23 -2.62 -10.09
CA LEU A 63 9.82 -1.40 -9.54
C LEU A 63 10.88 -1.71 -8.48
N ALA A 64 10.63 -2.67 -7.60
CA ALA A 64 11.59 -3.07 -6.57
C ALA A 64 12.83 -3.76 -7.14
N VAL A 65 12.67 -4.61 -8.16
CA VAL A 65 13.79 -5.23 -8.86
C VAL A 65 14.59 -4.16 -9.59
N ILE A 66 13.94 -3.23 -10.28
CA ILE A 66 14.64 -2.11 -10.91
C ILE A 66 15.36 -1.27 -9.86
N GLY A 67 14.70 -0.87 -8.77
CA GLY A 67 15.31 -0.07 -7.71
C GLY A 67 16.49 -0.76 -7.02
N GLY A 68 16.32 -2.04 -6.64
CA GLY A 68 17.35 -2.85 -6.00
C GLY A 68 18.53 -3.16 -6.93
N CYS A 69 18.26 -3.54 -8.17
CA CYS A 69 19.31 -3.75 -9.17
C CYS A 69 20.00 -2.43 -9.56
N TRP A 70 19.32 -1.29 -9.55
CA TRP A 70 19.98 -0.01 -9.82
C TRP A 70 20.90 0.44 -8.69
N GLY A 71 20.55 0.14 -7.44
CA GLY A 71 21.38 0.45 -6.28
C GLY A 71 22.72 -0.29 -6.26
N GLU A 72 22.81 -1.47 -6.90
CA GLU A 72 23.97 -2.38 -6.76
C GLU A 72 24.57 -2.89 -8.09
N PHE A 73 23.75 -3.16 -9.12
CA PHE A 73 24.18 -3.78 -10.39
C PHE A 73 24.72 -2.76 -11.40
N SER A 74 24.24 -1.51 -11.36
CA SER A 74 24.72 -0.44 -12.24
C SER A 74 26.13 0.06 -11.90
N LEU A 75 26.66 -0.27 -10.71
CA LEU A 75 28.03 0.06 -10.32
C LEU A 75 29.09 -0.84 -10.99
N ILE A 76 28.71 -1.99 -11.55
CA ILE A 76 29.68 -3.04 -11.92
C ILE A 76 29.78 -3.28 -13.44
N VAL A 77 28.78 -2.95 -14.27
CA VAL A 77 28.77 -3.48 -15.66
C VAL A 77 28.62 -2.46 -16.81
N PHE A 78 28.26 -1.20 -16.58
CA PHE A 78 28.05 -0.24 -17.68
C PHE A 78 29.14 0.85 -17.78
N GLN A 79 30.32 0.49 -18.30
CA GLN A 79 31.11 1.38 -19.16
C GLN A 79 31.01 0.83 -20.60
N PRO A 80 30.78 1.62 -21.67
CA PRO A 80 31.17 3.02 -21.87
C PRO A 80 30.11 3.92 -22.58
N TRP A 81 28.82 3.67 -22.40
CA TRP A 81 27.78 4.46 -23.08
C TRP A 81 27.53 5.79 -22.34
N ASN A 82 27.36 6.90 -23.07
CA ASN A 82 27.10 8.25 -22.56
C ASN A 82 26.02 8.26 -21.44
N LEU A 83 26.47 8.15 -20.19
CA LEU A 83 25.66 7.72 -19.04
C LEU A 83 24.77 8.84 -18.47
N SER A 84 25.13 10.10 -18.69
CA SER A 84 24.51 11.25 -18.02
C SER A 84 23.02 11.42 -18.38
N SER A 85 22.67 11.35 -19.68
CA SER A 85 21.27 11.53 -20.12
C SER A 85 20.38 10.35 -19.73
N SER A 86 20.89 9.12 -19.88
CA SER A 86 20.14 7.91 -19.52
C SER A 86 19.87 7.81 -18.03
N CYS A 87 20.82 8.27 -17.19
CA CYS A 87 20.67 8.20 -15.75
C CYS A 87 19.53 9.11 -15.23
N HIS A 88 19.44 10.33 -15.74
CA HIS A 88 18.37 11.24 -15.36
C HIS A 88 16.99 10.67 -15.75
N GLY A 89 16.83 10.23 -17.00
CA GLY A 89 15.56 9.69 -17.48
C GLY A 89 15.09 8.48 -16.68
N LEU A 90 16.03 7.61 -16.29
CA LEU A 90 15.69 6.38 -15.57
C LEU A 90 15.37 6.64 -14.10
N ILE A 91 16.07 7.56 -13.44
CA ILE A 91 15.70 7.95 -12.07
C ILE A 91 14.32 8.63 -12.06
N VAL A 92 14.07 9.55 -12.99
CA VAL A 92 12.75 10.17 -13.13
C VAL A 92 11.68 9.09 -13.37
N PHE A 93 11.95 8.12 -14.25
CA PHE A 93 11.05 7.00 -14.49
C PHE A 93 10.78 6.16 -13.22
N ILE A 94 11.80 5.88 -12.41
CA ILE A 94 11.64 5.15 -11.15
C ILE A 94 10.76 5.93 -10.17
N TYR A 95 11.06 7.21 -9.92
CA TYR A 95 10.28 8.01 -8.96
C TYR A 95 8.84 8.24 -9.41
N TRP A 96 8.63 8.51 -10.70
CA TRP A 96 7.28 8.58 -11.27
C TRP A 96 6.58 7.22 -11.23
N GLY A 97 7.31 6.14 -11.47
CA GLY A 97 6.82 4.78 -11.33
C GLY A 97 6.36 4.49 -9.91
N TYR A 98 7.14 4.88 -8.90
CA TYR A 98 6.75 4.79 -7.49
C TYR A 98 5.55 5.69 -7.18
N SER A 99 5.52 6.96 -7.61
CA SER A 99 4.39 7.86 -7.38
C SER A 99 3.11 7.34 -8.04
N ALA A 100 3.19 6.87 -9.28
CA ALA A 100 2.08 6.22 -9.98
C ALA A 100 1.66 4.93 -9.26
N TYR A 101 2.62 4.09 -8.86
CA TYR A 101 2.35 2.88 -8.08
C TYR A 101 1.66 3.22 -6.76
N PHE A 102 2.13 4.18 -5.98
CA PHE A 102 1.46 4.65 -4.77
C PHE A 102 0.06 5.17 -5.09
N CYS A 103 -0.12 5.88 -6.21
CA CYS A 103 -1.44 6.28 -6.65
C CYS A 103 -2.36 5.08 -6.97
N PHE A 104 -1.85 4.01 -7.58
CA PHE A 104 -2.62 2.80 -7.86
C PHE A 104 -2.86 1.94 -6.61
N ALA A 105 -1.81 1.68 -5.84
CA ALA A 105 -1.80 0.82 -4.67
C ALA A 105 -2.60 1.43 -3.51
N GLU A 106 -2.53 2.75 -3.32
CA GLU A 106 -3.38 3.48 -2.37
C GLU A 106 -4.72 3.91 -2.99
N GLY A 107 -5.06 3.48 -4.22
CA GLY A 107 -6.33 3.81 -4.86
C GLY A 107 -6.60 5.31 -5.04
N LYS A 108 -5.54 6.13 -5.07
CA LYS A 108 -5.59 7.59 -5.28
C LYS A 108 -5.70 7.98 -6.75
N LEU A 109 -5.50 7.04 -7.70
CA LEU A 109 -5.69 7.36 -9.11
C LEU A 109 -7.18 7.57 -9.43
N PHE A 110 -7.53 8.85 -9.41
CA PHE A 110 -8.68 9.52 -9.97
C PHE A 110 -9.42 8.70 -11.05
N ILE A 111 -10.70 8.45 -10.79
CA ILE A 111 -11.84 8.78 -11.66
C ILE A 111 -11.46 8.96 -13.13
N ALA A 112 -11.10 7.86 -13.78
CA ALA A 112 -11.27 7.73 -15.21
C ALA A 112 -12.31 6.62 -15.36
N GLU A 113 -13.57 7.06 -15.48
CA GLU A 113 -14.77 6.27 -15.72
C GLU A 113 -15.45 5.55 -14.54
N LEU A 114 -16.52 6.21 -14.09
CA LEU A 114 -17.88 5.69 -14.15
C LEU A 114 -18.35 4.73 -13.04
N ILE A 115 -19.51 5.10 -12.53
CA ILE A 115 -20.41 4.52 -11.52
C ILE A 115 -20.86 3.06 -11.83
N THR A 116 -20.21 2.30 -12.69
CA THR A 116 -20.69 0.97 -13.08
C THR A 116 -19.58 -0.07 -13.12
N HIS A 117 -19.70 -1.04 -12.21
CA HIS A 117 -18.92 -2.27 -12.05
C HIS A 117 -17.62 -2.19 -11.22
N ALA A 118 -17.83 -2.14 -9.90
CA ALA A 118 -17.20 -2.96 -8.87
C ALA A 118 -15.71 -3.32 -9.06
N ASP A 119 -14.87 -2.52 -8.41
CA ASP A 119 -14.01 -2.94 -7.30
C ASP A 119 -12.57 -2.38 -7.46
N LEU A 120 -12.14 -1.55 -6.50
CA LEU A 120 -10.82 -0.88 -6.47
C LEU A 120 -10.15 -1.10 -5.10
N SER A 121 -8.85 -1.39 -5.07
CA SER A 121 -8.28 -2.53 -4.32
C SER A 121 -7.71 -2.32 -2.91
N SER A 122 -7.65 -1.13 -2.31
CA SER A 122 -7.23 -1.04 -0.89
C SER A 122 -7.76 0.17 -0.13
N ALA A 123 -7.51 1.41 -0.57
CA ALA A 123 -8.03 2.59 0.13
C ALA A 123 -9.51 2.80 -0.14
N VAL A 124 -9.97 2.53 -1.36
CA VAL A 124 -11.40 2.47 -1.67
C VAL A 124 -12.03 1.32 -0.90
N ILE A 125 -11.38 0.16 -0.76
CA ILE A 125 -11.85 -0.91 0.14
C ILE A 125 -11.93 -0.40 1.59
N LEU A 126 -10.94 0.35 2.07
CA LEU A 126 -10.92 0.89 3.43
C LEU A 126 -12.06 1.89 3.63
N ILE A 127 -12.21 2.88 2.75
CA ILE A 127 -13.26 3.90 2.79
C ILE A 127 -14.64 3.25 2.62
N TRP A 128 -14.78 2.30 1.70
CA TRP A 128 -16.02 1.55 1.46
C TRP A 128 -16.37 0.68 2.65
N ARG A 129 -15.41 0.01 3.28
CA ARG A 129 -15.63 -0.76 4.50
C ARG A 129 -15.98 0.16 5.65
N LEU A 130 -15.31 1.31 5.80
CA LEU A 130 -15.68 2.32 6.76
C LEU A 130 -17.12 2.77 6.53
N TYR A 131 -17.49 3.02 5.28
CA TYR A 131 -18.84 3.39 4.87
C TYR A 131 -19.88 2.31 5.17
N ALA A 132 -19.55 1.04 4.87
CA ALA A 132 -20.41 -0.10 5.14
C ALA A 132 -20.62 -0.31 6.64
N ILE A 133 -19.57 -0.08 7.45
CA ILE A 133 -19.64 -0.17 8.91
C ILE A 133 -20.35 1.06 9.50
N SER A 134 -20.18 2.27 8.95
CA SER A 134 -20.82 3.51 9.40
C SER A 134 -22.28 3.64 8.93
N ASP A 135 -23.02 2.53 8.90
CA ASP A 135 -24.46 2.47 8.60
C ASP A 135 -24.84 3.15 7.26
N ARG A 136 -23.94 3.07 6.28
CA ARG A 136 -24.15 3.62 4.92
C ARG A 136 -24.50 5.12 4.89
N SER A 137 -24.07 5.89 5.87
CA SER A 137 -24.32 7.34 5.91
C SER A 137 -23.65 8.06 4.73
N LYS A 138 -24.45 8.47 3.74
CA LYS A 138 -23.97 9.18 2.54
C LYS A 138 -23.21 10.47 2.90
N ARG A 139 -23.61 11.14 3.98
CA ARG A 139 -22.96 12.37 4.46
C ARG A 139 -21.51 12.13 4.85
N LEU A 140 -21.23 11.06 5.59
CA LEU A 140 -19.87 10.73 6.01
C LEU A 140 -18.98 10.44 4.80
N LEU A 141 -19.49 9.70 3.81
CA LEU A 141 -18.76 9.40 2.58
C LEU A 141 -18.37 10.68 1.83
N TYR A 142 -19.30 11.62 1.65
CA TYR A 142 -19.00 12.90 1.00
C TYR A 142 -17.96 13.73 1.77
N VAL A 143 -17.98 13.70 3.11
CA VAL A 143 -16.95 14.36 3.94
C VAL A 143 -15.58 13.71 3.72
N ILE A 144 -15.50 12.38 3.80
CA ILE A 144 -14.25 11.63 3.63
C ILE A 144 -13.67 11.89 2.24
N LEU A 145 -14.50 11.80 1.19
CA LEU A 145 -14.10 12.05 -0.20
C LEU A 145 -13.72 13.52 -0.41
N GLY A 146 -14.48 14.46 0.15
CA GLY A 146 -14.22 15.89 0.05
C GLY A 146 -12.89 16.31 0.67
N VAL A 147 -12.42 15.62 1.71
CA VAL A 147 -11.08 15.84 2.28
C VAL A 147 -10.00 15.07 1.51
N PHE A 148 -10.32 13.86 1.03
CA PHE A 148 -9.38 13.01 0.28
C PHE A 148 -8.92 13.64 -1.03
N PHE A 149 -9.84 14.14 -1.86
CA PHE A 149 -9.50 14.64 -3.20
C PHE A 149 -8.51 15.82 -3.19
N PRO A 150 -8.67 16.86 -2.34
CA PRO A 150 -7.69 17.93 -2.22
C PRO A 150 -6.30 17.43 -1.79
N ILE A 151 -6.24 16.45 -0.90
CA ILE A 151 -4.96 15.88 -0.44
C ILE A 151 -4.25 15.14 -1.57
N VAL A 152 -4.99 14.35 -2.35
CA VAL A 152 -4.45 13.66 -3.52
C VAL A 152 -3.98 14.67 -4.58
N ALA A 153 -4.78 15.68 -4.87
CA ALA A 153 -4.41 16.73 -5.82
C ALA A 153 -3.17 17.50 -5.37
N LEU A 154 -3.06 17.81 -4.06
CA LEU A 154 -1.87 18.43 -3.47
C LEU A 154 -0.63 17.53 -3.61
N SER A 155 -0.77 16.23 -3.34
CA SER A 155 0.32 15.25 -3.47
C SER A 155 0.82 15.17 -4.92
N ILE A 156 -0.09 14.97 -5.88
CA ILE A 156 0.26 14.89 -7.31
C ILE A 156 0.87 16.21 -7.79
N GLY A 157 0.28 17.35 -7.42
CA GLY A 157 0.81 18.66 -7.79
C GLY A 157 2.23 18.89 -7.25
N THR A 158 2.51 18.42 -6.04
CA THR A 158 3.84 18.49 -5.42
C THR A 158 4.83 17.59 -6.14
N ASP A 159 4.46 16.35 -6.47
CA ASP A 159 5.32 15.43 -7.22
C ASP A 159 5.64 15.99 -8.61
N ILE A 160 4.64 16.47 -9.34
CA ILE A 160 4.83 17.13 -10.63
C ILE A 160 5.79 18.31 -10.48
N TYR A 161 5.58 19.16 -9.47
CA TYR A 161 6.41 20.33 -9.22
C TYR A 161 7.87 19.97 -8.88
N LEU A 162 8.08 18.96 -8.02
CA LEU A 162 9.40 18.51 -7.61
C LEU A 162 10.17 17.84 -8.73
N TYR A 163 9.53 16.94 -9.50
CA TYR A 163 10.21 16.14 -10.50
C TYR A 163 10.30 16.82 -11.88
N SER A 164 9.39 17.73 -12.22
CA SER A 164 9.40 18.39 -13.54
C SER A 164 10.38 19.56 -13.62
N ARG A 165 10.90 20.06 -12.48
CA ARG A 165 11.72 21.27 -12.44
C ARG A 165 13.20 20.94 -12.14
N PRO A 166 14.11 21.14 -13.10
CA PRO A 166 15.56 20.88 -12.90
C PRO A 166 16.18 21.68 -11.75
N SER A 167 15.59 22.83 -11.39
CA SER A 167 16.03 23.65 -10.27
C SER A 167 15.70 23.04 -8.91
N ALA A 168 14.66 22.21 -8.82
CA ALA A 168 14.27 21.54 -7.58
C ALA A 168 14.96 20.18 -7.46
N PHE A 169 15.06 19.47 -8.59
CA PHE A 169 15.60 18.12 -8.68
C PHE A 169 16.75 18.08 -9.68
N SER A 170 17.94 17.74 -9.20
CA SER A 170 19.13 17.61 -10.04
C SER A 170 19.83 16.28 -9.79
N VAL A 171 20.21 15.61 -10.88
CA VAL A 171 21.03 14.41 -10.86
C VAL A 171 22.45 14.81 -11.22
N TYR A 172 23.42 14.43 -10.40
CA TYR A 172 24.84 14.65 -10.72
C TYR A 172 25.61 13.33 -10.67
N GLU A 173 26.59 13.21 -11.57
CA GLU A 173 27.50 12.07 -11.64
C GLU A 173 28.63 12.27 -10.63
N VAL A 174 28.82 11.32 -9.73
CA VAL A 174 29.98 11.26 -8.84
C VAL A 174 30.96 10.27 -9.43
N VAL A 175 32.14 10.77 -9.77
CA VAL A 175 33.25 9.98 -10.30
C VAL A 175 34.21 9.70 -9.15
N THR A 176 34.32 8.44 -8.76
CA THR A 176 35.36 7.95 -7.84
C THR A 176 36.42 7.18 -8.63
N PRO A 177 37.62 6.95 -8.07
CA PRO A 177 38.66 6.16 -8.75
C PRO A 177 38.22 4.74 -9.12
N THR A 178 37.23 4.19 -8.40
CA THR A 178 36.78 2.80 -8.55
C THR A 178 35.44 2.68 -9.27
N ALA A 179 34.61 3.72 -9.26
CA ALA A 179 33.26 3.65 -9.81
C ALA A 179 32.69 5.03 -10.17
N LYS A 180 31.80 5.04 -11.16
CA LYS A 180 30.95 6.18 -11.51
C LYS A 180 29.52 5.84 -11.12
N TYR A 181 28.86 6.73 -10.41
CA TYR A 181 27.45 6.55 -10.06
C TYR A 181 26.73 7.89 -10.07
N CYS A 182 25.41 7.83 -10.24
CA CYS A 182 24.57 9.00 -10.13
C CYS A 182 24.05 9.12 -8.72
N THR A 183 24.00 10.34 -8.23
CA THR A 183 23.36 10.65 -6.97
C THR A 183 22.36 11.78 -7.16
N LEU A 184 21.42 11.83 -6.24
CA LEU A 184 20.30 12.75 -6.25
C LEU A 184 20.60 13.92 -5.33
N SER A 185 20.48 15.14 -5.85
CA SER A 185 20.39 16.34 -5.02
C SER A 185 19.00 16.95 -5.16
N PHE A 186 18.35 17.15 -4.03
CA PHE A 186 17.21 18.06 -3.93
C PHE A 186 17.77 19.43 -3.56
N ASN A 187 17.74 20.36 -4.50
CA ASN A 187 18.22 21.73 -4.27
C ASN A 187 17.16 22.59 -3.58
N MET A 188 15.91 22.10 -3.53
CA MET A 188 14.88 22.67 -2.68
C MET A 188 15.08 22.25 -1.23
N GLY A 189 14.88 23.20 -0.31
CA GLY A 189 14.79 22.89 1.11
C GLY A 189 13.66 21.89 1.39
N PRO A 190 13.68 21.22 2.55
CA PRO A 190 12.71 20.18 2.91
C PRO A 190 11.27 20.70 3.10
N MET A 191 11.08 22.02 3.08
CA MET A 191 9.81 22.68 3.38
C MET A 191 8.62 22.17 2.55
N PRO A 192 8.66 22.09 1.19
CA PRO A 192 7.50 21.66 0.41
C PRO A 192 7.05 20.25 0.78
N ALA A 193 8.00 19.30 0.91
CA ALA A 193 7.69 17.92 1.24
C ALA A 193 7.11 17.76 2.66
N ILE A 194 7.62 18.54 3.62
CA ILE A 194 7.08 18.56 4.99
C ILE A 194 5.65 19.11 4.99
N TYR A 195 5.40 20.25 4.33
CA TYR A 195 4.07 20.85 4.29
C TYR A 195 3.04 19.98 3.60
N THR A 196 3.43 19.21 2.58
CA THR A 196 2.52 18.32 1.86
C THR A 196 2.24 17.03 2.62
N SER A 197 3.18 16.59 3.47
CA SER A 197 3.00 15.41 4.32
C SER A 197 2.05 15.66 5.50
N ILE A 198 1.98 16.89 6.03
CA ILE A 198 1.12 17.22 7.19
C ILE A 198 -0.37 16.90 6.94
N PRO A 199 -1.02 17.38 5.84
CA PRO A 199 -2.42 17.04 5.56
C PRO A 199 -2.65 15.53 5.41
N ILE A 200 -1.70 14.81 4.81
CA ILE A 200 -1.76 13.36 4.62
C ILE A 200 -1.77 12.66 5.98
N ILE A 201 -0.82 13.01 6.88
CA ILE A 201 -0.75 12.44 8.23
C ILE A 201 -2.02 12.78 9.02
N CYS A 202 -2.48 14.03 8.99
CA CYS A 202 -3.71 14.43 9.67
C CYS A 202 -4.93 13.64 9.18
N TYR A 203 -5.01 13.40 7.87
CA TYR A 203 -6.08 12.61 7.28
C TYR A 203 -6.02 11.13 7.69
N ASP A 204 -4.83 10.53 7.69
CA ASP A 204 -4.66 9.15 8.15
C ASP A 204 -5.04 8.99 9.63
N ILE A 205 -4.60 9.93 10.49
CA ILE A 205 -5.00 9.96 11.90
C ILE A 205 -6.53 10.08 12.02
N PHE A 206 -7.15 10.96 11.23
CA PHE A 206 -8.60 11.10 11.19
C PHE A 206 -9.29 9.78 10.80
N LEU A 207 -8.79 9.07 9.79
CA LEU A 207 -9.32 7.76 9.40
C LEU A 207 -9.14 6.70 10.50
N VAL A 208 -7.99 6.67 11.18
CA VAL A 208 -7.73 5.75 12.31
C VAL A 208 -8.72 6.00 13.45
N VAL A 209 -8.91 7.27 13.81
CA VAL A 209 -9.84 7.67 14.87
C VAL A 209 -11.27 7.30 14.49
N LEU A 210 -11.68 7.57 13.25
CA LEU A 210 -13.02 7.26 12.77
C LEU A 210 -13.26 5.74 12.70
N ALA A 211 -12.29 4.96 12.24
CA ALA A 211 -12.35 3.50 12.24
C ALA A 211 -12.46 2.94 13.66
N SER A 212 -11.66 3.46 14.59
CA SER A 212 -11.64 3.04 15.99
C SER A 212 -12.95 3.41 16.69
N ALA A 213 -13.45 4.63 16.51
CA ALA A 213 -14.71 5.08 17.09
C ALA A 213 -15.90 4.25 16.56
N THR A 214 -15.90 3.97 15.26
CA THR A 214 -16.91 3.13 14.62
C THR A 214 -16.87 1.71 15.17
N LEU A 215 -15.68 1.13 15.32
CA LEU A 215 -15.50 -0.18 15.95
C LEU A 215 -16.04 -0.21 17.38
N VAL A 216 -15.65 0.77 18.21
CA VAL A 216 -16.08 0.85 19.61
C VAL A 216 -17.61 0.98 19.70
N LYS A 217 -18.22 1.78 18.82
CA LYS A 217 -19.67 1.89 18.71
C LYS A 217 -20.33 0.54 18.41
N HIS A 218 -19.84 -0.17 17.39
CA HIS A 218 -20.34 -1.50 17.02
C HIS A 218 -20.17 -2.54 18.13
N LEU A 219 -19.03 -2.53 18.82
CA LEU A 219 -18.78 -3.42 19.95
C LEU A 219 -19.70 -3.10 21.13
N LYS A 220 -20.03 -1.82 21.36
CA LYS A 220 -20.95 -1.40 22.42
C LYS A 220 -22.39 -1.82 22.12
N GLU A 221 -22.88 -1.52 20.92
CA GLU A 221 -24.23 -1.92 20.49
C GLU A 221 -24.41 -3.45 20.51
N ARG A 222 -23.37 -4.20 20.11
CA ARG A 222 -23.36 -5.67 20.21
C ARG A 222 -23.09 -6.21 21.61
N ARG A 223 -22.66 -5.41 22.58
CA ARG A 223 -22.52 -5.87 23.96
C ARG A 223 -23.88 -5.99 24.63
N ASP A 224 -24.82 -5.13 24.25
CA ASP A 224 -26.16 -5.08 24.81
C ASP A 224 -27.02 -6.26 24.32
N ILE A 225 -26.78 -6.72 23.09
CA ILE A 225 -27.38 -7.92 22.52
C ILE A 225 -26.39 -9.07 22.80
N LYS A 226 -26.71 -10.08 23.63
CA LYS A 226 -25.81 -11.21 24.01
C LYS A 226 -25.39 -12.13 22.84
N ILE A 227 -25.05 -11.59 21.68
CA ILE A 227 -24.59 -12.30 20.48
C ILE A 227 -23.07 -12.31 20.49
N ARG A 228 -22.50 -13.51 20.35
CA ARG A 228 -21.06 -13.71 20.25
C ARG A 228 -20.53 -12.95 19.02
N PRO A 229 -19.49 -12.10 19.15
CA PRO A 229 -18.98 -11.33 18.03
C PRO A 229 -18.47 -12.29 16.94
N ASN A 230 -18.84 -12.02 15.69
CA ASN A 230 -18.37 -12.80 14.57
C ASN A 230 -16.85 -12.61 14.45
N THR A 231 -16.08 -13.70 14.59
CA THR A 231 -14.61 -13.71 14.50
C THR A 231 -14.10 -13.01 13.24
N TYR A 232 -14.86 -13.05 12.13
CA TYR A 232 -14.53 -12.36 10.88
C TYR A 232 -14.44 -10.84 11.03
N VAL A 233 -15.42 -10.23 11.70
CA VAL A 233 -15.44 -8.77 11.88
C VAL A 233 -14.25 -8.32 12.72
N LEU A 234 -13.95 -9.06 13.79
CA LEU A 234 -12.80 -8.78 14.65
C LEU A 234 -11.48 -8.89 13.87
N LEU A 235 -11.33 -9.94 13.08
CA LEU A 235 -10.12 -10.21 12.29
C LEU A 235 -9.90 -9.13 11.23
N ILE A 236 -10.95 -8.79 10.47
CA ILE A 236 -10.91 -7.73 9.45
C ILE A 236 -10.52 -6.39 10.08
N VAL A 237 -11.15 -6.02 11.20
CA VAL A 237 -10.85 -4.77 11.91
C VAL A 237 -9.41 -4.74 12.41
N ARG A 238 -8.91 -5.84 12.98
CA ARG A 238 -7.53 -5.91 13.46
C ARG A 238 -6.54 -5.67 12.34
N TYR A 239 -6.75 -6.28 11.18
CA TYR A 239 -5.90 -6.06 10.01
C TYR A 239 -5.96 -4.62 9.50
N HIS A 240 -7.14 -4.00 9.52
CA HIS A 240 -7.28 -2.59 9.15
C HIS A 240 -6.53 -1.66 10.08
N ILE A 241 -6.64 -1.84 11.40
CA ILE A 241 -5.91 -1.02 12.38
C ILE A 241 -4.41 -1.18 12.16
N ILE A 242 -3.93 -2.42 11.96
CA ILE A 242 -2.51 -2.67 11.69
C ILE A 242 -2.07 -1.95 10.42
N TYR A 243 -2.85 -2.04 9.34
CA TYR A 243 -2.56 -1.34 8.09
C TYR A 243 -2.51 0.18 8.28
N PHE A 244 -3.49 0.76 8.98
CA PHE A 244 -3.52 2.19 9.24
C PHE A 244 -2.34 2.66 10.10
N VAL A 245 -1.99 1.92 11.16
CA VAL A 245 -0.84 2.24 12.01
C VAL A 245 0.45 2.16 11.20
N LEU A 246 0.60 1.15 10.34
CA LEU A 246 1.75 1.01 9.45
C LEU A 246 1.81 2.15 8.43
N ASN A 247 0.67 2.58 7.87
CA ASN A 247 0.59 3.72 6.96
C ASN A 247 0.97 5.03 7.65
N VAL A 248 0.44 5.29 8.85
CA VAL A 248 0.80 6.46 9.66
C VAL A 248 2.29 6.43 9.98
N THR A 249 2.82 5.27 10.38
CA THR A 249 4.25 5.10 10.66
C THR A 249 5.08 5.40 9.41
N ASN A 250 4.67 4.88 8.25
CA ASN A 250 5.30 5.13 6.95
C ASN A 250 5.37 6.63 6.64
N GLN A 251 4.25 7.35 6.79
CA GLN A 251 4.19 8.79 6.53
C GLN A 251 5.02 9.62 7.52
N VAL A 252 5.03 9.23 8.80
CA VAL A 252 5.87 9.87 9.81
C VAL A 252 7.35 9.63 9.51
N LEU A 253 7.74 8.40 9.17
CA LEU A 253 9.11 8.08 8.78
C LEU A 253 9.53 8.84 7.52
N LEU A 254 8.65 8.92 6.51
CA LEU A 254 8.88 9.73 5.31
C LEU A 254 9.09 11.22 5.64
N THR A 255 8.33 11.77 6.59
CA THR A 255 8.51 13.16 7.05
C THR A 255 9.84 13.32 7.78
N ILE A 256 10.23 12.34 8.61
CA ILE A 256 11.52 12.33 9.33
C ILE A 256 12.71 12.28 8.36
N LEU A 257 12.58 11.63 7.18
CA LEU A 257 13.63 11.63 6.15
C LEU A 257 14.03 13.05 5.72
N TRP A 258 13.11 14.01 5.81
CA TRP A 258 13.35 15.41 5.49
C TRP A 258 13.93 16.22 6.66
N ALA A 259 13.94 15.66 7.86
CA ALA A 259 14.36 16.33 9.10
C ALA A 259 15.80 15.96 9.50
N ASN A 260 16.80 16.22 8.65
CA ASN A 260 18.25 16.10 8.93
C ASN A 260 18.65 14.98 9.93
N VAL A 261 18.11 13.77 9.74
CA VAL A 261 18.37 12.63 10.62
C VAL A 261 19.67 11.91 10.26
N PRO A 262 20.29 11.17 11.21
CA PRO A 262 21.43 10.32 10.92
C PRO A 262 21.14 9.34 9.78
N MET A 263 22.14 9.10 8.93
CA MET A 263 22.01 8.22 7.77
C MET A 263 21.48 6.80 8.06
N PRO A 264 21.89 6.11 9.14
CA PRO A 264 21.33 4.78 9.43
C PRO A 264 19.80 4.80 9.61
N THR A 265 19.28 5.81 10.32
CA THR A 265 17.84 6.01 10.48
C THR A 265 17.18 6.31 9.15
N LYS A 266 17.82 7.15 8.32
CA LYS A 266 17.33 7.47 6.98
C LYS A 266 17.16 6.21 6.12
N ARG A 267 18.18 5.35 6.07
CA ARG A 267 18.17 4.12 5.27
C ARG A 267 17.21 3.06 5.78
N LEU A 268 17.01 2.97 7.10
CA LEU A 268 16.01 2.09 7.70
C LEU A 268 14.58 2.57 7.39
N SER A 269 14.34 3.88 7.43
CA SER A 269 13.06 4.46 7.01
C SER A 269 12.80 4.23 5.53
N GLU A 270 13.80 4.42 4.66
CA GLU A 270 13.71 4.08 3.23
C GLU A 270 13.37 2.60 3.03
N LEU A 271 14.11 1.68 3.69
CA LEU A 271 13.84 0.24 3.66
C LEU A 271 12.40 -0.09 4.02
N PHE A 272 11.88 0.51 5.10
CA PHE A 272 10.51 0.27 5.53
C PHE A 272 9.50 0.80 4.52
N ASN A 273 9.70 2.02 4.03
CA ASN A 273 8.80 2.66 3.07
C ASN A 273 8.77 1.93 1.72
N ASP A 274 9.90 1.37 1.30
CA ASP A 274 10.05 0.67 0.03
C ASP A 274 9.61 -0.80 0.09
N THR A 275 9.34 -1.36 1.28
CA THR A 275 8.95 -2.78 1.43
C THR A 275 7.54 -2.97 1.96
N ALA A 276 7.15 -2.18 2.97
CA ALA A 276 5.90 -2.38 3.68
C ALA A 276 4.67 -2.34 2.76
N PRO A 277 4.50 -1.35 1.85
CA PRO A 277 3.32 -1.30 0.98
C PRO A 277 3.21 -2.52 0.05
N PHE A 278 4.35 -3.00 -0.44
CA PHE A 278 4.41 -4.12 -1.40
C PHE A 278 4.14 -5.48 -0.75
N ILE A 279 4.41 -5.63 0.54
CA ILE A 279 4.20 -6.88 1.27
C ILE A 279 2.81 -6.91 1.90
N LEU A 280 2.39 -5.79 2.52
CA LEU A 280 1.17 -5.74 3.31
C LEU A 280 -0.08 -5.86 2.43
N ALA A 281 -0.13 -5.13 1.31
CA ALA A 281 -1.32 -5.12 0.47
C ALA A 281 -1.62 -6.51 -0.13
N PRO A 282 -0.66 -7.23 -0.75
CA PRO A 282 -0.93 -8.55 -1.29
C PRO A 282 -1.28 -9.59 -0.23
N ARG A 283 -0.62 -9.54 0.95
CA ARG A 283 -0.93 -10.43 2.09
C ARG A 283 -2.36 -10.23 2.59
N LEU A 284 -2.79 -8.98 2.73
CA LEU A 284 -4.13 -8.65 3.18
C LEU A 284 -5.18 -9.20 2.21
N ILE A 285 -4.99 -8.97 0.92
CA ILE A 285 -5.92 -9.43 -0.14
C ILE A 285 -6.00 -10.95 -0.17
N ILE A 286 -4.85 -11.64 -0.18
CA ILE A 286 -4.82 -13.11 -0.15
C ILE A 286 -5.44 -13.65 1.13
N SER A 287 -5.16 -13.05 2.31
CA SER A 287 -5.74 -13.50 3.57
C SER A 287 -7.26 -13.42 3.55
N ILE A 288 -7.83 -12.38 2.93
CA ILE A 288 -9.28 -12.24 2.78
C ILE A 288 -9.82 -13.37 1.89
N TRP A 289 -9.20 -13.62 0.73
CA TRP A 289 -9.61 -14.72 -0.15
C TRP A 289 -9.49 -16.10 0.51
N ASP A 290 -8.42 -16.32 1.25
CA ASP A 290 -8.17 -17.57 1.98
C ASP A 290 -9.27 -17.80 3.04
N THR A 291 -9.66 -16.76 3.78
CA THR A 291 -10.78 -16.87 4.74
C THR A 291 -12.12 -17.14 4.05
N HIS A 292 -12.38 -16.51 2.91
CA HIS A 292 -13.62 -16.75 2.15
C HIS A 292 -13.69 -18.15 1.53
N ALA A 293 -12.55 -18.77 1.20
CA ALA A 293 -12.51 -20.09 0.58
C ALA A 293 -12.74 -21.25 1.58
N HIS A 294 -12.47 -21.05 2.87
CA HIS A 294 -12.62 -22.09 3.90
C HIS A 294 -14.03 -22.15 4.49
N ASP A 295 -14.77 -21.04 4.46
CA ASP A 295 -16.19 -21.08 4.79
C ASP A 295 -16.93 -21.81 3.69
N LYS A 296 -17.69 -22.85 4.05
CA LYS A 296 -18.59 -23.60 3.16
C LYS A 296 -19.77 -22.74 2.67
N CYS A 297 -19.52 -21.55 2.15
CA CYS A 297 -20.51 -20.76 1.42
C CYS A 297 -20.68 -21.38 0.03
N VAL A 298 -21.60 -22.34 -0.05
CA VAL A 298 -21.94 -23.11 -1.26
C VAL A 298 -22.53 -22.24 -2.38
N HIS A 299 -22.86 -20.98 -2.13
CA HIS A 299 -23.23 -20.03 -3.21
C HIS A 299 -22.52 -18.69 -3.05
N VAL A 300 -21.34 -18.58 -3.67
CA VAL A 300 -20.68 -17.30 -3.93
C VAL A 300 -21.27 -16.74 -5.22
N SER A 301 -22.30 -15.89 -5.08
CA SER A 301 -22.70 -14.94 -6.12
C SER A 301 -21.50 -14.07 -6.49
N THR A 302 -21.39 -13.70 -7.77
CA THR A 302 -20.27 -12.96 -8.38
C THR A 302 -20.06 -11.53 -7.85
N THR A 303 -20.82 -11.12 -6.84
CA THR A 303 -20.86 -9.78 -6.27
C THR A 303 -20.53 -9.80 -4.77
N PHE A 304 -19.51 -9.05 -4.36
CA PHE A 304 -19.08 -8.89 -2.96
C PHE A 304 -20.20 -8.38 -2.02
N ALA A 305 -21.30 -7.88 -2.57
CA ALA A 305 -22.44 -7.35 -1.83
C ALA A 305 -23.34 -8.42 -1.18
N ASP A 306 -23.31 -9.67 -1.65
CA ASP A 306 -24.27 -10.70 -1.24
C ASP A 306 -23.71 -11.75 -0.26
N CYS A 307 -22.45 -11.60 0.18
CA CYS A 307 -21.89 -12.42 1.25
C CYS A 307 -22.41 -11.96 2.63
N VAL A 308 -23.73 -12.04 2.84
CA VAL A 308 -24.28 -12.16 4.18
C VAL A 308 -24.22 -13.64 4.52
N CYS A 309 -23.17 -14.07 5.23
CA CYS A 309 -23.17 -15.37 5.90
C CYS A 309 -24.29 -15.36 6.94
N TRP A 310 -25.48 -15.82 6.55
CA TRP A 310 -26.51 -16.22 7.51
C TRP A 310 -25.96 -17.44 8.24
N THR A 311 -25.43 -17.23 9.45
CA THR A 311 -25.04 -18.31 10.35
C THR A 311 -26.24 -19.01 11.00
N LEU A 312 -27.43 -18.93 10.40
CA LEU A 312 -28.49 -19.84 10.78
C LEU A 312 -28.22 -21.17 10.08
N PRO A 313 -28.03 -22.27 10.81
CA PRO A 313 -28.13 -23.57 10.17
C PRO A 313 -29.49 -23.62 9.46
N PRO A 314 -29.58 -24.18 8.24
CA PRO A 314 -30.88 -24.55 7.73
C PRO A 314 -31.49 -25.44 8.80
N ILE A 315 -32.53 -24.95 9.46
CA ILE A 315 -33.46 -25.81 10.19
C ILE A 315 -33.90 -26.76 9.10
N SER A 316 -33.42 -28.00 9.15
CA SER A 316 -33.89 -29.03 8.25
C SER A 316 -35.39 -29.12 8.49
N ASP A 317 -36.18 -28.97 7.43
CA ASP A 317 -37.65 -29.08 7.45
C ASP A 317 -38.15 -30.40 8.10
N SER A 318 -37.25 -31.34 8.42
CA SER A 318 -37.52 -32.52 9.23
C SER A 318 -37.83 -32.26 10.70
N GLU A 319 -37.48 -31.12 11.30
CA GLU A 319 -37.89 -30.79 12.69
C GLU A 319 -39.24 -30.06 12.76
N GLU A 320 -39.72 -29.44 11.67
CA GLU A 320 -41.05 -28.81 11.63
C GLU A 320 -42.18 -29.85 11.43
N GLN A 321 -41.86 -31.03 10.88
CA GLN A 321 -42.81 -32.15 10.78
C GLN A 321 -43.01 -32.93 12.09
N GLU A 322 -42.06 -32.94 13.03
CA GLU A 322 -42.27 -33.60 14.32
C GLU A 322 -43.08 -32.73 15.31
N LEU A 323 -43.01 -31.39 15.22
CA LEU A 323 -43.82 -30.52 16.09
C LEU A 323 -45.29 -30.39 15.66
N SER A 324 -45.61 -30.70 14.40
CA SER A 324 -46.99 -30.70 13.89
C SER A 324 -47.72 -32.03 14.09
N GLN A 325 -47.04 -33.07 14.60
CA GLN A 325 -47.66 -34.35 14.98
C GLN A 325 -47.97 -34.47 16.49
N ILE A 326 -47.70 -33.43 17.29
CA ILE A 326 -47.91 -33.45 18.76
C ILE A 326 -49.09 -32.52 19.20
N SER A 327 -49.84 -31.90 18.27
CA SER A 327 -51.08 -31.15 18.58
C SER A 327 -52.32 -31.82 17.99
#